data_AF-A0A7X2RWP8-F1
#
_entry.id   AF-A0A7X2RWP8-F1
#
_cell.length_a   1.000
_cell.length_b   1.000
_cell.length_c   1.000
_cell.angle_alpha   90.00
_cell.angle_beta   90.00
_cell.angle_gamma   90.00
#
_symmetry.space_group_name_H-M   'P 1'
#
loop_
_entity.id
_entity.type
_entity.pdbx_description
1 polymer ?
#
loop_
_entity_poly.entity_id
_entity_poly.type
_entity_poly.pdbx_seq_one_letter_code
_entity_poly.pdbx_strand_id
1 'polypeptide(L)'
;MAALKPEDCDLLIFQAIRDKDLEAAVALYEDNATFIIDSGEAVVGQAAIRETLRGWMGLEEPTFTTELTAFLNAEQDLALLRGSWSAIARDLQGNPLKLEGKNVEVVRRQPDGTWKFVIDHPHGAD
;
A
#
# COMPACT_ATOMS: atom_id res chain seq x y z
N MET A 1 12.42 7.16 -2.88
CA MET A 1 12.95 6.26 -1.83
C MET A 1 12.75 4.82 -2.28
N ALA A 2 13.55 3.87 -1.82
CA ALA A 2 13.47 2.47 -2.27
C ALA A 2 13.23 1.54 -1.07
N ALA A 3 12.34 0.56 -1.23
CA ALA A 3 12.07 -0.45 -0.21
C ALA A 3 13.18 -1.50 -0.23
N LEU A 4 13.87 -1.73 0.89
CA LEU A 4 15.02 -2.64 0.99
C LEU A 4 14.69 -3.94 1.75
N LYS A 5 13.62 -3.93 2.53
CA LYS A 5 12.94 -5.11 3.09
C LYS A 5 11.47 -5.11 2.68
N PRO A 6 10.76 -6.26 2.77
CA PRO A 6 9.35 -6.34 2.39
C PRO A 6 8.48 -5.25 3.02
N GLU A 7 8.59 -5.05 4.33
CA GLU A 7 7.79 -4.11 5.12
C GLU A 7 8.09 -2.64 4.79
N ASP A 8 9.20 -2.34 4.11
CA ASP A 8 9.46 -0.97 3.68
C ASP A 8 8.45 -0.52 2.61
N CYS A 9 7.82 -1.44 1.86
CA CYS A 9 6.80 -1.07 0.88
C CYS A 9 5.63 -0.34 1.57
N ASP A 10 5.15 -0.92 2.66
CA ASP A 10 4.10 -0.39 3.54
C ASP A 10 4.50 0.93 4.22
N LEU A 11 5.71 0.97 4.77
CA LEU A 11 6.19 2.17 5.45
C LEU A 11 6.37 3.34 4.48
N LEU A 12 6.88 3.06 3.27
CA LEU A 12 7.13 4.07 2.25
C LEU A 12 5.85 4.51 1.55
N ILE A 13 4.85 3.65 1.34
CA ILE A 13 3.56 4.08 0.76
C ILE A 13 2.86 5.07 1.70
N PHE A 14 2.87 4.83 3.02
CA PHE A 14 2.33 5.78 4.00
C PHE A 14 3.15 7.07 4.07
N GLN A 15 4.47 6.99 3.91
CA GLN A 15 5.29 8.19 3.82
C GLN A 15 4.96 9.00 2.57
N ALA A 16 4.82 8.35 1.40
CA ALA A 16 4.45 9.00 0.16
C ALA A 16 3.05 9.64 0.24
N ILE A 17 2.09 8.99 0.89
CA ILE A 17 0.75 9.57 1.16
C ILE A 17 0.87 10.81 2.05
N ARG A 18 1.63 10.75 3.16
CA ARG A 18 1.87 11.91 4.04
C ARG A 18 2.49 13.09 3.28
N ASP A 19 3.44 12.80 2.41
CA ASP A 19 4.16 13.81 1.62
C ASP A 19 3.37 14.26 0.38
N LYS A 20 2.21 13.62 0.10
CA LYS A 20 1.40 13.82 -1.11
C LYS A 20 2.18 13.57 -2.41
N ASP A 21 3.14 12.65 -2.35
CA ASP A 21 3.99 12.27 -3.47
C ASP A 21 3.41 11.04 -4.19
N LEU A 22 2.48 11.32 -5.11
CA LEU A 22 1.80 10.29 -5.89
C LEU A 22 2.78 9.44 -6.72
N GLU A 23 3.85 10.04 -7.26
CA GLU A 23 4.78 9.31 -8.11
C GLU A 23 5.69 8.40 -7.27
N ALA A 24 6.10 8.83 -6.08
CA ALA A 24 6.77 7.95 -5.13
C ALA A 24 5.88 6.78 -4.71
N ALA A 25 4.57 7.02 -4.50
CA ALA A 25 3.63 5.97 -4.16
C ALA A 25 3.48 4.94 -5.30
N VAL A 26 3.27 5.40 -6.54
CA VAL A 26 3.13 4.53 -7.72
C VAL A 26 4.41 3.74 -8.00
N ALA A 27 5.59 4.32 -7.74
CA ALA A 27 6.87 3.66 -7.97
C ALA A 27 7.10 2.40 -7.10
N LEU A 28 6.34 2.24 -6.01
CA LEU A 28 6.38 1.05 -5.13
C LEU A 28 5.67 -0.17 -5.74
N TYR A 29 4.98 -0.04 -6.87
CA TYR A 29 4.26 -1.14 -7.51
C TYR A 29 5.03 -1.69 -8.71
N GLU A 30 4.94 -3.00 -8.95
CA GLU A 30 5.33 -3.58 -10.25
C GLU A 30 4.45 -3.03 -11.38
N ASP A 31 4.96 -3.02 -12.61
CA ASP A 31 4.27 -2.46 -13.78
C ASP A 31 2.90 -3.10 -14.03
N ASN A 32 2.75 -4.38 -13.67
CA ASN A 32 1.54 -5.19 -13.79
C ASN A 32 0.95 -5.60 -12.42
N ALA A 33 1.26 -4.86 -11.35
CA ALA A 33 0.69 -5.13 -10.03
C ALA A 33 -0.85 -5.04 -10.04
N THR A 34 -1.48 -5.71 -9.08
CA THR A 34 -2.92 -5.67 -8.86
C THR A 34 -3.23 -4.93 -7.56
N PHE A 35 -4.16 -4.00 -7.60
CA PHE A 35 -4.69 -3.34 -6.41
C PHE A 35 -6.18 -3.67 -6.28
N ILE A 36 -6.63 -4.07 -5.10
CA ILE A 36 -8.03 -4.37 -4.81
C ILE A 36 -8.66 -3.17 -4.13
N ILE A 37 -9.58 -2.49 -4.83
CA ILE A 37 -10.29 -1.33 -4.31
C ILE A 37 -11.44 -1.75 -3.36
N ASP A 38 -12.03 -0.80 -2.65
CA ASP A 38 -13.04 -1.07 -1.61
C ASP A 38 -14.28 -1.82 -2.12
N SER A 39 -14.58 -1.77 -3.43
CA SER A 39 -15.64 -2.58 -4.03
C SER A 39 -15.31 -4.08 -4.15
N GLY A 40 -14.06 -4.47 -3.88
CA GLY A 40 -13.50 -5.80 -4.14
C GLY A 40 -13.04 -6.01 -5.59
N GLU A 41 -13.18 -5.00 -6.46
CA GLU A 41 -12.70 -5.07 -7.84
C GLU A 41 -11.16 -4.96 -7.89
N ALA A 42 -10.56 -5.72 -8.79
CA ALA A 42 -9.14 -5.66 -9.07
C ALA A 42 -8.84 -4.67 -10.20
N VAL A 43 -7.97 -3.68 -9.92
CA VAL A 43 -7.36 -2.83 -10.94
C VAL A 43 -5.93 -3.26 -11.19
N VAL A 44 -5.51 -3.25 -12.46
CA VAL A 44 -4.21 -3.83 -12.87
C VAL A 44 -3.33 -2.78 -13.55
N GLY A 45 -2.08 -2.73 -13.10
CA GLY A 45 -1.00 -1.93 -13.65
C GLY A 45 -0.93 -0.50 -13.11
N GLN A 46 0.28 0.07 -13.14
CA GLN A 46 0.57 1.37 -12.51
C GLN A 46 -0.33 2.52 -12.96
N ALA A 47 -0.80 2.51 -14.22
CA ALA A 47 -1.69 3.56 -14.71
C ALA A 47 -3.04 3.56 -13.98
N ALA A 48 -3.64 2.38 -13.77
CA ALA A 48 -4.90 2.26 -13.05
C ALA A 48 -4.70 2.47 -11.54
N ILE A 49 -3.62 1.92 -10.98
CA ILE A 49 -3.24 2.09 -9.57
C ILE A 49 -3.00 3.57 -9.24
N ARG A 50 -2.39 4.35 -10.14
CA ARG A 50 -2.20 5.80 -9.97
C ARG A 50 -3.52 6.52 -9.73
N GLU A 51 -4.57 6.17 -10.46
CA GLU A 51 -5.87 6.82 -10.29
C GLU A 51 -6.53 6.46 -8.95
N THR A 52 -6.34 5.24 -8.47
CA THR A 52 -6.74 4.85 -7.10
C THR A 52 -5.96 5.64 -6.05
N LEU A 53 -4.62 5.63 -6.13
CA LEU A 53 -3.75 6.30 -5.16
C LEU A 53 -3.93 7.82 -5.15
N ARG A 54 -4.39 8.43 -6.25
CA ARG A 54 -4.75 9.85 -6.29
C ARG A 54 -5.79 10.20 -5.21
N GLY A 55 -6.77 9.32 -5.00
CA GLY A 55 -7.78 9.48 -3.94
C GLY A 55 -7.20 9.38 -2.53
N TRP A 56 -6.10 8.66 -2.36
CA TRP A 56 -5.43 8.46 -1.08
C TRP A 56 -4.55 9.65 -0.67
N MET A 57 -4.17 10.53 -1.60
CA MET A 57 -3.35 11.72 -1.30
C MET A 57 -4.07 12.76 -0.40
N GLY A 58 -5.37 12.58 -0.18
CA GLY A 58 -6.15 13.37 0.77
C GLY A 58 -6.18 12.81 2.19
N LEU A 59 -5.63 11.61 2.42
CA LEU A 59 -5.61 10.99 3.74
C LEU A 59 -4.60 11.68 4.65
N GLU A 60 -5.03 11.95 5.87
CA GLU A 60 -4.24 12.51 6.94
C GLU A 60 -3.85 11.40 7.92
N GLU A 61 -2.68 11.54 8.54
CA GLU A 61 -2.21 10.64 9.60
C GLU A 61 -2.27 9.11 9.30
N PRO A 62 -1.89 8.64 8.08
CA PRO A 62 -1.85 7.20 7.83
C PRO A 62 -0.79 6.54 8.73
N THR A 63 -1.21 5.55 9.50
CA THR A 63 -0.37 4.83 10.46
C THR A 63 -0.79 3.37 10.57
N PHE A 64 0.19 2.48 10.76
CA PHE A 64 -0.08 1.10 11.16
C PHE A 64 -0.46 1.06 12.65
N THR A 65 -1.50 0.31 12.97
CA THR A 65 -2.04 0.12 14.32
C THR A 65 -1.62 -1.21 14.93
N THR A 66 -1.07 -2.12 14.13
CA THR A 66 -0.40 -3.34 14.56
C THR A 66 1.00 -3.41 13.95
N GLU A 67 1.84 -4.31 14.47
CA GLU A 67 3.10 -4.63 13.82
C GLU A 67 2.86 -5.21 12.43
N LEU A 68 3.61 -4.72 11.44
CA LEU A 68 3.67 -5.30 10.10
C LEU A 68 4.38 -6.63 10.16
N THR A 69 3.76 -7.67 9.60
CA THR A 69 4.38 -9.00 9.55
C THR A 69 4.63 -9.40 8.11
N ALA A 70 5.87 -9.76 7.78
CA ALA A 70 6.25 -10.35 6.50
C ALA A 70 6.50 -11.86 6.62
N PHE A 71 5.97 -12.63 5.68
CA PHE A 71 6.23 -14.06 5.54
C PHE A 71 6.84 -14.31 4.17
N LEU A 72 8.14 -14.63 4.13
CA LEU A 72 8.85 -14.91 2.89
C LEU A 72 8.60 -16.34 2.39
N ASN A 73 8.60 -16.52 1.07
CA ASN A 73 8.73 -17.82 0.44
C ASN A 73 10.13 -18.43 0.63
N ALA A 74 10.31 -19.68 0.20
CA ALA A 74 11.58 -20.40 0.33
C ALA A 74 12.73 -19.73 -0.44
N GLU A 75 12.43 -19.10 -1.58
CA GLU A 75 13.38 -18.41 -2.43
C GLU A 75 13.76 -17.00 -1.93
N GLN A 76 13.05 -16.50 -0.90
CA GLN A 76 13.26 -15.17 -0.31
C GLN A 76 13.13 -14.00 -1.30
N ASP A 77 12.29 -14.16 -2.32
CA ASP A 77 12.02 -13.17 -3.35
C ASP A 77 10.54 -12.76 -3.42
N LEU A 78 9.66 -13.43 -2.68
CA LEU A 78 8.25 -13.08 -2.50
C LEU A 78 7.93 -13.06 -1.01
N ALA A 79 7.14 -12.07 -0.59
CA ALA A 79 6.65 -11.99 0.78
C ALA A 79 5.15 -11.68 0.82
N LEU A 80 4.43 -12.35 1.72
CA LEU A 80 3.10 -11.97 2.14
C LEU A 80 3.22 -10.97 3.28
N LEU A 81 2.63 -9.79 3.14
CA LEU A 81 2.50 -8.80 4.21
C LEU A 81 1.10 -8.83 4.81
N ARG A 82 1.03 -8.64 6.13
CA ARG A 82 -0.21 -8.38 6.87
C ARG A 82 0.00 -7.36 7.96
N GLY A 83 -1.02 -6.54 8.18
CA GLY A 83 -1.07 -5.54 9.22
C GLY A 83 -2.48 -5.01 9.43
N SER A 84 -2.59 -4.02 10.30
CA SER A 84 -3.76 -3.18 10.47
C SER A 84 -3.32 -1.73 10.40
N TRP A 85 -4.17 -0.87 9.86
CA TRP A 85 -3.87 0.55 9.68
C TRP A 85 -5.07 1.41 10.00
N SER A 86 -4.78 2.70 10.21
CA SER A 86 -5.78 3.75 10.30
C SER A 86 -5.31 5.01 9.60
N ALA A 87 -6.26 5.81 9.13
CA ALA A 87 -6.02 7.15 8.59
C ALA A 87 -7.23 8.04 8.90
N ILE A 88 -7.09 9.34 8.63
CA ILE A 88 -8.17 10.32 8.73
C ILE A 88 -8.50 10.84 7.33
N ALA A 89 -9.76 10.73 6.94
CA ALA A 89 -10.31 11.42 5.78
C ALA A 89 -11.11 12.66 6.21
N ARG A 90 -11.45 13.53 5.25
CA ARG A 90 -12.35 14.67 5.44
C ARG A 90 -13.65 14.40 4.69
N ASP A 91 -14.79 14.53 5.36
CA ASP A 91 -16.09 14.49 4.68
C ASP A 91 -16.33 15.75 3.84
N LEU A 92 -17.46 15.82 3.14
CA LEU A 92 -17.83 16.98 2.31
C LEU A 92 -17.99 18.29 3.10
N GLN A 93 -18.15 18.22 4.43
CA GLN A 93 -18.21 19.37 5.33
C GLN A 93 -16.86 19.67 6.00
N GLY A 94 -15.81 18.90 5.72
CA GLY A 94 -14.48 19.03 6.32
C GLY A 94 -14.34 18.37 7.70
N ASN A 95 -15.34 17.64 8.18
CA ASN A 95 -15.24 16.93 9.44
C ASN A 95 -14.29 15.73 9.30
N PRO A 96 -13.49 15.42 10.34
CA PRO A 96 -12.63 14.25 10.31
C PRO A 96 -13.47 12.95 10.37
N LEU A 97 -13.14 12.02 9.48
CA LEU A 97 -13.67 10.67 9.43
C LEU A 97 -12.51 9.69 9.62
N LYS A 98 -12.54 8.90 10.69
CA LYS A 98 -11.53 7.85 10.90
C LYS A 98 -11.80 6.68 9.96
N LEU A 99 -10.78 6.29 9.21
CA LEU A 99 -10.75 5.08 8.41
C LEU A 99 -9.83 4.06 9.08
N GLU A 100 -10.19 2.79 9.00
CA GLU A 100 -9.42 1.67 9.55
C GLU A 100 -9.52 0.49 8.60
N GLY A 101 -8.43 -0.27 8.48
CA GLY A 101 -8.37 -1.43 7.62
C GLY A 101 -7.35 -2.44 8.09
N LYS A 102 -7.42 -3.63 7.50
CA LYS A 102 -6.47 -4.73 7.70
C LYS A 102 -6.00 -5.19 6.34
N ASN A 103 -4.71 -5.00 6.08
CA ASN A 103 -4.13 -5.23 4.77
C ASN A 103 -3.68 -6.68 4.60
N VAL A 104 -3.75 -7.14 3.35
CA VAL A 104 -3.06 -8.34 2.86
C VAL A 104 -2.42 -7.98 1.53
N GLU A 105 -1.10 -8.12 1.46
CA GLU A 105 -0.35 -7.77 0.27
C GLU A 105 0.65 -8.87 -0.09
N VAL A 106 1.06 -8.86 -1.35
CA VAL A 106 2.18 -9.63 -1.83
C VAL A 106 3.19 -8.67 -2.42
N VAL A 107 4.42 -8.73 -1.94
CA VAL A 107 5.55 -7.95 -2.47
C VAL A 107 6.61 -8.88 -3.05
N ARG A 108 7.32 -8.41 -4.07
CA ARG A 108 8.42 -9.14 -4.73
C ARG A 108 9.71 -8.36 -4.70
N ARG A 109 10.80 -9.07 -4.44
CA ARG A 109 12.17 -8.57 -4.58
C ARG A 109 12.53 -8.46 -6.05
N GLN A 110 12.92 -7.26 -6.45
CA GLN A 110 13.35 -6.92 -7.80
C GLN A 110 14.83 -7.29 -8.02
N PRO A 111 15.31 -7.39 -9.27
CA PRO A 111 16.71 -7.72 -9.57
C PRO A 111 17.74 -6.75 -8.98
N ASP A 112 17.36 -5.49 -8.75
CA ASP A 112 18.20 -4.47 -8.10
C ASP A 112 18.19 -4.57 -6.55
N GLY A 113 17.46 -5.54 -6.01
CA GLY A 113 17.33 -5.80 -4.58
C GLY A 113 16.22 -5.01 -3.89
N THR A 114 15.51 -4.13 -4.59
CA THR A 114 14.36 -3.40 -4.04
C THR A 114 13.14 -4.30 -3.91
N TRP A 115 12.13 -3.90 -3.14
CA TRP A 115 10.85 -4.59 -3.04
C TRP A 115 9.73 -3.76 -3.65
N LYS A 116 8.77 -4.42 -4.29
CA LYS A 116 7.58 -3.79 -4.89
C LYS A 116 6.33 -4.60 -4.67
N PHE A 117 5.18 -3.93 -4.56
CA PHE A 117 3.86 -4.55 -4.54
C PHE A 117 3.57 -5.28 -5.85
N VAL A 118 3.13 -6.53 -5.71
CA VAL A 118 2.54 -7.38 -6.76
C VAL A 118 1.02 -7.42 -6.59
N ILE A 119 0.55 -7.57 -5.36
CA ILE A 119 -0.86 -7.50 -4.98
C ILE A 119 -0.96 -6.59 -3.77
N ASP A 120 -1.91 -5.66 -3.79
CA ASP A 120 -2.23 -4.79 -2.68
C ASP A 120 -3.73 -4.84 -2.40
N HIS A 121 -4.11 -5.20 -1.18
CA HIS A 121 -5.48 -5.18 -0.71
C HIS A 121 -5.55 -4.56 0.68
N PRO A 122 -5.84 -3.26 0.79
CA PRO A 122 -5.82 -2.55 2.08
C PRO A 122 -6.88 -3.02 3.09
N HIS A 123 -7.91 -3.71 2.62
CA HIS A 123 -9.03 -4.26 3.41
C HIS A 123 -9.16 -5.79 3.24
N GLY A 124 -8.05 -6.49 2.95
CA GLY A 124 -8.08 -7.89 2.55
C GLY A 124 -8.19 -8.94 3.67
N ALA A 125 -8.13 -8.52 4.94
CA ALA A 125 -8.19 -9.44 6.08
C ALA A 125 -9.20 -8.98 7.14
N ASP A 126 -10.48 -9.30 6.98
CA ASP A 126 -11.48 -9.08 8.04
C ASP A 126 -11.27 -9.98 9.27
#